data_AF-A0A6C1N2R1-F1
#
_entry.id   AF-A0A6C1N2R1-F1
#
_cell.length_a   1.000
_cell.length_b   1.000
_cell.length_c   1.000
_cell.angle_alpha   90.00
_cell.angle_beta   90.00
_cell.angle_gamma   90.00
#
_symmetry.space_group_name_H-M   'P 1'
#
loop_
_entity.id
_entity.type
_entity.pdbx_description
1 polymer ?
#
loop_
_entity_poly.entity_id
_entity_poly.type
_entity_poly.pdbx_seq_one_letter_code
_entity_poly.pdbx_strand_id
1 'polypeptide(L)'
;SWITPERDVQGLGPGELTIDPVSWRETPRGRVPVGWEIRIPGQNVALTVAAPPGDYWNLGQFPYWESPVEVSGSHQGRGYMELTGY
;
A
#
# COMPACT_ATOMS: atom_id res chain seq x y z
N SER A 1 -4.75 -7.77 -10.21
CA SER A 1 -4.37 -9.13 -10.65
C SER A 1 -3.21 -9.60 -9.82
N TRP A 2 -2.98 -10.92 -9.79
CA TRP A 2 -1.82 -11.57 -9.19
C TRP A 2 -0.92 -12.09 -10.32
N ILE A 3 0.40 -12.01 -10.14
CA ILE A 3 1.37 -12.51 -11.12
C ILE A 3 2.23 -13.57 -10.43
N THR A 4 2.22 -14.78 -10.95
CA THR A 4 3.02 -15.89 -10.40
C THR A 4 4.50 -15.75 -10.80
N PRO A 5 5.43 -16.50 -10.16
CA PRO A 5 6.83 -16.55 -10.59
C PRO A 5 7.01 -16.94 -12.07
N GLU A 6 6.09 -17.73 -12.62
CA GLU A 6 6.06 -18.17 -14.02
C GLU A 6 5.56 -17.10 -14.98
N ARG A 7 5.15 -15.93 -14.46
CA ARG A 7 4.58 -14.78 -15.18
C ARG A 7 3.14 -14.98 -15.66
N ASP A 8 2.43 -15.92 -15.06
CA ASP A 8 1.00 -16.08 -15.31
C ASP A 8 0.21 -14.99 -14.58
N VAL A 9 -0.70 -14.33 -15.30
CA VAL A 9 -1.57 -13.29 -14.75
C VAL A 9 -2.91 -13.90 -14.36
N GLN A 10 -3.22 -13.83 -13.07
CA GLN A 10 -4.50 -14.27 -12.51
C GLN A 10 -5.33 -13.05 -12.12
N GLY A 11 -6.58 -13.00 -12.57
CA GLY A 11 -7.54 -11.98 -12.12
C GLY A 11 -7.85 -12.17 -10.63
N LEU A 12 -7.97 -11.07 -9.89
CA LEU A 12 -8.56 -11.10 -8.54
C LEU A 12 -9.99 -10.58 -8.67
N GLY A 13 -10.95 -11.39 -8.22
CA GLY A 13 -12.36 -11.05 -8.19
C GLY A 13 -12.72 -10.09 -7.05
N PRO A 14 -13.98 -9.59 -7.03
CA PRO A 14 -14.47 -8.78 -5.93
C PRO A 14 -14.36 -9.50 -4.59
N GLY A 15 -13.83 -8.84 -3.56
CA GLY A 15 -13.69 -9.39 -2.21
C GLY A 15 -12.50 -10.33 -2.00
N GLU A 16 -11.73 -10.65 -3.04
CA GLU A 16 -10.51 -11.47 -2.90
C GLU A 16 -9.30 -10.68 -2.38
N LEU A 17 -9.37 -9.35 -2.44
CA LEU A 17 -8.37 -8.41 -1.96
C LEU A 17 -9.01 -7.48 -0.92
N THR A 18 -8.41 -7.41 0.26
CA THR A 18 -8.71 -6.36 1.25
C THR A 18 -7.49 -5.49 1.48
N ILE A 19 -7.72 -4.19 1.66
CA ILE A 19 -6.69 -3.18 1.93
C ILE A 19 -7.26 -2.26 3.01
N ASP A 20 -6.74 -2.39 4.23
CA ASP A 20 -7.27 -1.72 5.41
C ASP A 20 -6.20 -0.81 6.05
N PRO A 21 -6.49 0.49 6.27
CA PRO A 21 -5.52 1.39 6.88
C PRO A 21 -5.44 1.13 8.39
N VAL A 22 -4.25 0.83 8.89
CA VAL A 22 -3.99 0.52 10.31
C VAL A 22 -3.18 1.58 11.04
N SER A 23 -2.52 2.48 10.30
CA SER A 23 -1.76 3.60 10.87
C SER A 23 -1.87 4.84 10.00
N TRP A 24 -1.84 6.01 10.64
CA TRP A 24 -2.06 7.30 10.01
C TRP A 24 -1.05 8.33 10.50
N ARG A 25 -0.74 9.31 9.65
CA ARG A 25 0.15 10.42 9.95
C ARG A 25 -0.59 11.73 9.77
N GLU A 26 -0.51 12.57 10.79
CA GLU A 26 -0.94 13.97 10.69
C GLU A 26 0.10 14.76 9.91
N THR A 27 -0.36 15.55 8.94
CA THR A 27 0.49 16.43 8.13
C THR A 27 -0.14 17.81 8.06
N PRO A 28 0.61 18.87 7.70
CA PRO A 28 0.03 20.20 7.51
C PRO A 28 -1.09 20.28 6.47
N ARG A 29 -1.22 19.27 5.59
CA ARG A 29 -2.23 19.22 4.51
C ARG A 29 -3.42 18.32 4.82
N GLY A 30 -3.37 17.57 5.91
CA GLY A 30 -4.39 16.59 6.26
C GLY A 30 -3.77 15.30 6.79
N ARG A 31 -4.65 14.38 7.18
CA ARG A 31 -4.27 13.07 7.73
C ARG A 31 -4.18 12.05 6.61
N VAL A 32 -3.05 11.37 6.47
CA VAL A 32 -2.82 10.35 5.45
C VAL A 32 -2.56 8.98 6.08
N PRO A 33 -3.10 7.88 5.51
CA PRO A 33 -2.79 6.54 5.98
C PRO A 33 -1.36 6.15 5.57
N VAL A 34 -0.54 5.74 6.52
CA VAL A 34 0.88 5.38 6.30
C VAL A 34 1.20 3.94 6.66
N GLY A 35 0.22 3.19 7.15
CA GLY A 35 0.33 1.77 7.43
C GLY A 35 -0.93 1.04 7.01
N TRP A 36 -0.76 -0.13 6.40
CA TRP A 36 -1.83 -0.91 5.79
C TRP A 36 -1.68 -2.40 6.10
N GLU A 37 -2.82 -3.05 6.29
CA GLU A 37 -2.93 -4.50 6.18
C GLU A 37 -3.53 -4.85 4.81
N ILE A 38 -2.84 -5.71 4.07
CA ILE A 38 -3.26 -6.18 2.74
C ILE A 38 -3.41 -7.69 2.77
N ARG A 39 -4.56 -8.22 2.36
CA ARG A 39 -4.81 -9.66 2.37
C ARG A 39 -5.35 -10.14 1.03
N ILE A 40 -4.81 -11.27 0.56
CA ILE A 40 -5.34 -12.07 -0.56
C ILE A 40 -5.37 -13.53 -0.09
N PRO A 41 -6.42 -13.96 0.64
CA PRO A 41 -6.46 -15.27 1.28
C PRO A 41 -6.28 -16.42 0.30
N GLY A 42 -6.85 -16.32 -0.91
CA GLY A 42 -6.71 -17.33 -1.97
C GLY A 42 -5.27 -17.55 -2.44
N GLN A 43 -4.35 -16.63 -2.15
CA GLN A 43 -2.93 -16.70 -2.48
C GLN A 43 -2.04 -16.85 -1.24
N ASN A 44 -2.62 -17.07 -0.05
CA ASN A 44 -1.91 -17.09 1.25
C ASN A 44 -1.11 -15.79 1.51
N VAL A 45 -1.62 -14.66 1.03
CA VAL A 45 -1.00 -13.35 1.21
C VAL A 45 -1.66 -12.63 2.39
N ALA A 46 -0.83 -12.23 3.36
CA ALA A 46 -1.19 -11.35 4.47
C ALA A 46 0.01 -10.46 4.76
N LEU A 47 -0.09 -9.19 4.40
CA LEU A 47 1.02 -8.25 4.41
C LEU A 47 0.73 -7.07 5.33
N THR A 48 1.80 -6.62 5.99
CA THR A 48 1.86 -5.28 6.59
C THR A 48 2.74 -4.42 5.71
N VAL A 49 2.19 -3.30 5.25
CA VAL A 49 2.89 -2.31 4.42
C VAL A 49 2.98 -1.00 5.21
N ALA A 50 4.18 -0.45 5.39
CA ALA A 50 4.37 0.76 6.17
C ALA A 50 5.35 1.74 5.52
N ALA A 51 5.03 3.03 5.58
CA ALA A 51 5.92 4.11 5.18
C ALA A 51 6.78 4.57 6.38
N PRO A 52 8.09 4.78 6.20
CA PRO A 52 8.95 5.31 7.24
C PRO A 52 8.57 6.76 7.61
N PRO A 53 9.08 7.31 8.72
CA PRO A 53 8.93 8.72 9.06
C PRO A 53 9.45 9.64 7.94
N GLY A 54 8.70 10.70 7.64
CA GLY A 54 9.02 11.63 6.56
C GLY A 54 7.81 12.43 6.08
N ASP A 55 8.07 13.44 5.26
CA ASP A 55 7.09 14.17 4.48
C ASP A 55 7.30 13.81 3.00
N TYR A 56 6.27 13.23 2.41
CA TYR A 56 6.30 12.68 1.06
C TYR A 56 5.25 13.33 0.16
N TRP A 57 4.81 14.54 0.51
CA TRP A 57 3.93 15.31 -0.36
C TRP A 57 4.65 15.79 -1.61
N ASN A 58 4.16 15.38 -2.77
CA ASN A 58 4.45 16.02 -4.04
C ASN A 58 3.44 17.16 -4.25
N LEU A 59 3.94 18.39 -4.44
CA LEU A 59 3.14 19.61 -4.53
C LEU A 59 2.88 20.06 -5.97
N GLY A 60 2.76 19.10 -6.90
CA GLY A 60 2.28 19.35 -8.26
C GLY A 60 0.87 19.96 -8.30
N GLN A 61 0.33 20.11 -9.51
CA GLN A 61 -1.00 20.71 -9.72
C GLN A 61 -2.11 20.03 -8.90
N PHE A 62 -2.03 18.70 -8.76
CA PHE A 62 -2.85 17.90 -7.88
C PHE A 62 -1.93 17.26 -6.83
N PRO A 63 -1.88 17.80 -5.60
CA PRO A 63 -1.01 17.27 -4.57
C PRO A 63 -1.33 15.80 -4.26
N TYR A 64 -0.29 15.01 -4.07
CA TYR A 64 -0.41 13.59 -3.74
C TYR A 64 0.75 13.17 -2.84
N TRP A 65 0.55 12.11 -2.08
CA TRP A 65 1.56 11.52 -1.22
C TRP A 65 2.26 10.38 -1.95
N GLU A 66 3.60 10.35 -1.96
CA GLU A 66 4.38 9.31 -2.63
C GLU A 66 5.57 8.88 -1.78
N SER A 67 5.39 7.82 -0.98
CA SER A 67 6.42 7.35 -0.04
C SER A 67 6.98 6.00 -0.45
N PRO A 68 8.28 5.72 -0.16
CA PRO A 68 8.75 4.34 -0.12
C PRO A 68 8.01 3.58 0.98
N VAL A 69 7.88 2.27 0.81
CA VAL A 69 7.29 1.39 1.83
C VAL A 69 8.12 0.13 2.03
N GLU A 70 8.12 -0.34 3.26
CA GLU A 70 8.58 -1.69 3.60
C GLU A 70 7.37 -2.63 3.68
N VAL A 71 7.57 -3.87 3.21
CA VAL A 71 6.55 -4.92 3.20
C VAL A 71 7.04 -6.07 4.09
N SER A 72 6.17 -6.54 4.98
CA SER A 72 6.41 -7.66 5.88
C SER A 72 5.14 -8.52 6.03
N GLY A 73 5.22 -9.62 6.79
CA GLY A 73 4.11 -10.57 6.98
C GLY A 73 4.42 -11.89 6.30
N SER A 74 3.48 -12.41 5.49
CA SER A 74 3.70 -13.66 4.76
C SER A 74 4.78 -13.54 3.67
N HIS A 75 5.09 -12.32 3.23
CA HIS A 75 6.17 -12.00 2.32
C HIS A 75 6.95 -10.78 2.81
N GLN A 76 8.18 -10.62 2.31
CA GLN A 76 9.01 -9.46 2.58
C GLN A 76 9.36 -8.73 1.29
N GLY A 77 9.48 -7.42 1.35
CA GLY A 77 9.81 -6.63 0.18
C GLY A 77 9.87 -5.14 0.46
N ARG A 78 10.04 -4.39 -0.63
CA ARG A 78 10.06 -2.93 -0.64
C ARG A 78 9.36 -2.43 -1.89
N GLY A 79 8.74 -1.26 -1.82
CA GLY A 79 8.02 -0.68 -2.93
C GLY A 79 7.72 0.79 -2.70
N TYR A 80 6.67 1.28 -3.36
CA TYR A 80 6.15 2.64 -3.22
C TYR A 80 4.65 2.61 -2.99
N MET A 81 4.15 3.63 -2.30
CA MET A 81 2.74 3.87 -2.05
C MET A 81 2.41 5.29 -2.53
N GLU A 82 1.42 5.37 -3.41
CA GLU A 82 0.87 6.63 -3.91
C GLU A 82 -0.55 6.82 -3.37
N LEU A 83 -0.85 7.98 -2.78
CA LEU A 83 -2.17 8.33 -2.28
C LEU A 83 -2.62 9.66 -2.85
N THR A 84 -3.83 9.67 -3.40
CA THR A 84 -4.48 10.86 -3.95
C THR A 84 -5.81 11.09 -3.23
N GLY A 85 -6.33 12.33 -3.24
CA GLY A 85 -7.64 12.65 -2.65
C GLY A 85 -7.65 12.81 -1.13
N TYR A 86 -6.49 13.00 -0.50
CA TYR A 86 -6.33 13.33 0.92
C TYR A 86 -5.89 14.78 1.13
#